data_AF-A0A521ZWW4-F1
#
_entry.id   AF-A0A521ZWW4-F1
#
_cell.length_a   1.000
_cell.length_b   1.000
_cell.length_c   1.000
_cell.angle_alpha   90.00
_cell.angle_beta   90.00
_cell.angle_gamma   90.00
#
_symmetry.space_group_name_H-M   'P 1'
#
loop_
_entity.id
_entity.type
_entity.pdbx_description
1 polymer ?
#
loop_
_entity_poly.entity_id
_entity_poly.type
_entity_poly.pdbx_seq_one_letter_code
_entity_poly.pdbx_strand_id
1 'polypeptide(L)'
;MPAPQCPSCQPCPADRGRGRSALSSQVQGAQSRVCLRHQRLMLPVTHVTQPSSVPDTSALAAGLNDPLMARINMLLEKGFPWMRFPAALEHQFLMDVSEARRRHFVISSVIALLIYNGFLVADYLMARDIFWLAFEIRIFFFTPLALLFIYLIQRSNGRFIHSLPTASLEVIVVSGGLIAAGSLAFILSETKTPFAAYYHVGFTVVVLYGNVVQRLRFWYAVVFSTALLGIHLAGIVLLDNFPQRLLWPIFSMVMSATAFSLTANYVMERDERKRYLLTLRERGVVRELTRAHERLQELSRVDALTELYNRRHFQEYLQQVWERAQYDGSNVSILMVDVDHFKKYND
;
A
#
# COMPACT_ATOMS: atom_id res chain seq x y z
N MET A 1 -8.45 29.70 -39.60
CA MET A 1 -7.25 29.07 -39.00
C MET A 1 -7.56 27.61 -38.73
N PRO A 2 -7.04 26.67 -39.53
CA PRO A 2 -7.22 25.24 -39.33
C PRO A 2 -6.13 24.66 -38.41
N ALA A 3 -6.50 23.64 -37.63
CA ALA A 3 -5.63 22.90 -36.72
C ALA A 3 -4.60 22.02 -37.47
N PRO A 4 -3.41 21.77 -36.90
CA PRO A 4 -2.29 21.17 -37.60
C PRO A 4 -2.36 19.63 -37.69
N GLN A 5 -1.86 19.11 -38.81
CA GLN A 5 -1.67 17.70 -39.14
C GLN A 5 -0.37 17.16 -38.50
N CYS A 6 -0.42 15.95 -37.91
CA CYS A 6 0.78 15.21 -37.50
C CYS A 6 1.30 14.32 -38.65
N PRO A 7 2.63 14.29 -38.90
CA PRO A 7 3.21 13.53 -40.00
C PRO A 7 3.58 12.08 -39.64
N SER A 8 3.62 11.28 -40.70
CA SER A 8 4.09 9.92 -40.87
C SER A 8 5.48 9.60 -40.31
N CYS A 9 5.65 8.42 -39.71
CA CYS A 9 6.95 7.75 -39.58
C CYS A 9 6.91 6.34 -40.20
N GLN A 10 7.79 6.14 -41.18
CA GLN A 10 8.14 4.88 -41.86
C GLN A 10 9.17 4.06 -41.06
N PRO A 11 9.40 2.77 -41.42
CA PRO A 11 10.13 1.78 -40.62
C PRO A 11 11.62 1.63 -41.00
N CYS A 12 12.42 1.05 -40.11
CA CYS A 12 13.77 0.49 -40.37
C CYS A 12 14.27 -0.34 -39.16
N PRO A 13 15.29 -1.22 -39.30
CA PRO A 13 15.66 -2.06 -40.44
C PRO A 13 15.99 -3.54 -40.03
N ALA A 14 16.20 -4.38 -41.04
CA ALA A 14 16.69 -5.76 -40.94
C ALA A 14 18.20 -5.81 -40.61
N ASP A 15 18.64 -6.83 -39.86
CA ASP A 15 20.06 -7.17 -39.70
C ASP A 15 20.38 -8.58 -40.23
N ARG A 16 21.58 -8.68 -40.80
CA ARG A 16 22.13 -9.76 -41.63
C ARG A 16 22.74 -10.88 -40.79
N GLY A 17 22.70 -12.10 -41.34
CA GLY A 17 23.16 -13.32 -40.69
C GLY A 17 24.67 -13.55 -40.53
N ARG A 18 25.01 -14.70 -39.94
CA ARG A 18 26.22 -15.49 -40.21
C ARG A 18 25.96 -16.94 -39.79
N GLY A 19 26.38 -17.86 -40.66
CA GLY A 19 25.95 -19.25 -40.69
C GLY A 19 26.58 -20.17 -39.64
N ARG A 20 26.00 -21.38 -39.58
CA ARG A 20 26.69 -22.62 -39.27
C ARG A 20 26.01 -23.74 -40.05
N SER A 21 26.81 -24.41 -40.85
CA SER A 21 26.52 -25.61 -41.60
C SER A 21 26.56 -26.85 -40.70
N ALA A 22 25.94 -27.91 -41.21
CA ALA A 22 26.07 -29.33 -40.87
C ALA A 22 25.42 -29.83 -39.57
N LEU A 23 24.35 -30.62 -39.71
CA LEU A 23 24.36 -32.06 -39.37
C LEU A 23 23.03 -32.75 -39.76
N SER A 24 23.18 -33.88 -40.49
CA SER A 24 22.30 -35.08 -40.59
C SER A 24 20.81 -34.89 -40.91
N SER A 25 20.27 -35.24 -42.09
CA SER A 25 20.12 -36.57 -42.74
C SER A 25 19.22 -37.59 -42.02
N GLN A 26 18.30 -38.19 -42.80
CA GLN A 26 17.34 -39.30 -42.55
C GLN A 26 15.94 -38.84 -42.12
N VAL A 27 14.91 -38.79 -42.99
CA VAL A 27 14.30 -39.78 -43.93
C VAL A 27 13.63 -40.95 -43.20
N GLN A 28 12.32 -41.10 -43.49
CA GLN A 28 11.33 -42.17 -43.24
C GLN A 28 10.21 -41.67 -42.30
N GLY A 29 8.96 -41.48 -42.68
CA GLY A 29 8.18 -42.07 -43.76
C GLY A 29 7.13 -43.02 -43.15
N ALA A 30 5.93 -42.53 -42.85
CA ALA A 30 4.71 -43.35 -42.74
C ALA A 30 3.46 -42.46 -42.61
N GLN A 31 2.61 -42.53 -43.64
CA GLN A 31 1.25 -42.02 -43.63
C GLN A 31 0.45 -42.65 -42.49
N SER A 32 -0.39 -41.88 -41.80
CA SER A 32 -1.55 -42.43 -41.10
C SER A 32 -2.69 -41.41 -41.03
N ARG A 33 -3.82 -41.86 -41.56
CA ARG A 33 -5.12 -41.21 -41.69
C ARG A 33 -5.59 -40.62 -40.35
N VAL A 34 -6.03 -39.37 -40.36
CA VAL A 34 -6.87 -38.83 -39.28
C VAL A 34 -8.32 -38.85 -39.75
N CYS A 35 -9.11 -39.69 -39.09
CA CYS A 35 -10.55 -39.84 -39.26
C CYS A 35 -11.27 -38.52 -38.97
N LEU A 36 -12.04 -38.01 -39.94
CA LEU A 36 -13.10 -37.03 -39.70
C LEU A 36 -14.23 -37.71 -38.92
N ARG A 37 -14.20 -37.59 -37.59
CA ARG A 37 -15.31 -37.98 -36.73
C ARG A 37 -16.29 -36.79 -36.68
N HIS A 38 -17.37 -36.85 -37.46
CA HIS A 38 -18.55 -36.01 -37.26
C HIS A 38 -19.15 -36.33 -35.87
N GLN A 39 -18.66 -35.67 -34.84
CA GLN A 39 -19.35 -35.60 -33.56
C GLN A 39 -20.48 -34.59 -33.74
N ARG A 40 -21.71 -35.08 -33.95
CA ARG A 40 -22.91 -34.27 -33.74
C ARG A 40 -22.89 -33.82 -32.28
N LEU A 41 -22.47 -32.59 -32.02
CA LEU A 41 -22.82 -31.92 -30.78
C LEU A 41 -24.33 -31.68 -30.85
N MET A 42 -25.12 -32.59 -30.28
CA MET A 42 -26.44 -32.21 -29.81
C MET A 42 -26.19 -31.17 -28.71
N LEU A 43 -26.49 -29.91 -29.04
CA LEU A 43 -26.64 -28.88 -28.02
C LEU A 43 -27.69 -29.39 -27.03
N PRO A 44 -27.41 -29.46 -25.72
CA PRO A 44 -28.48 -29.63 -24.78
C PRO A 44 -29.40 -28.42 -24.95
N VAL A 45 -30.67 -28.68 -25.27
CA VAL A 45 -31.73 -27.69 -25.12
C VAL A 45 -31.78 -27.39 -23.62
N THR A 46 -31.01 -26.39 -23.18
CA THR A 46 -31.20 -25.80 -21.87
C THR A 46 -32.59 -25.18 -21.91
N HIS A 47 -33.55 -25.83 -21.26
CA HIS A 47 -34.82 -25.22 -20.94
C HIS A 47 -34.54 -23.81 -20.43
N VAL A 48 -35.08 -22.81 -21.13
CA VAL A 48 -35.18 -21.44 -20.63
C VAL A 48 -36.05 -21.53 -19.39
N THR A 49 -35.43 -21.67 -18.22
CA THR A 49 -36.13 -21.52 -16.96
C THR A 49 -36.57 -20.07 -16.90
N GLN A 50 -37.89 -19.85 -16.91
CA GLN A 50 -38.51 -18.54 -16.70
C GLN A 50 -37.85 -17.85 -15.51
N PRO A 51 -37.35 -16.60 -15.65
CA PRO A 51 -37.08 -15.78 -14.48
C PRO A 51 -38.44 -15.44 -13.87
N SER A 52 -38.75 -16.10 -12.76
CA SER A 52 -39.92 -15.82 -11.93
C SER A 52 -39.99 -14.33 -11.60
N SER A 53 -41.13 -13.74 -11.98
CA SER A 53 -41.80 -12.53 -11.47
C SER A 53 -41.12 -11.73 -10.35
N VAL A 54 -41.03 -10.41 -10.58
CA VAL A 54 -40.82 -9.32 -9.60
C VAL A 54 -39.41 -9.29 -8.98
N PRO A 55 -38.74 -8.11 -8.94
CA PRO A 55 -37.38 -8.00 -8.42
C PRO A 55 -37.32 -8.49 -6.98
N ASP A 56 -36.44 -9.44 -6.71
CA ASP A 56 -36.01 -9.77 -5.36
C ASP A 56 -35.16 -8.59 -4.85
N THR A 57 -35.84 -7.54 -4.38
CA THR A 57 -35.24 -6.36 -3.74
C THR A 57 -34.39 -6.73 -2.52
N SER A 58 -34.54 -7.96 -2.01
CA SER A 58 -33.72 -8.52 -0.95
C SER A 58 -32.24 -8.63 -1.33
N ALA A 59 -31.90 -8.86 -2.60
CA ALA A 59 -30.51 -8.99 -3.05
C ALA A 59 -29.80 -7.63 -3.19
N LEU A 60 -30.55 -6.57 -3.56
CA LEU A 60 -30.06 -5.19 -3.54
C LEU A 60 -29.91 -4.69 -2.09
N ALA A 61 -30.84 -5.08 -1.21
CA ALA A 61 -30.76 -4.84 0.23
C ALA A 61 -29.66 -5.69 0.92
N ALA A 62 -29.27 -6.83 0.36
CA ALA A 62 -28.25 -7.71 0.92
C ALA A 62 -26.83 -7.13 0.81
N GLY A 63 -26.55 -6.28 -0.19
CA GLY A 63 -25.32 -5.47 -0.23
C GLY A 63 -25.27 -4.45 0.90
N LEU A 64 -26.36 -3.69 1.07
CA LEU A 64 -26.53 -2.72 2.16
C LEU A 64 -26.48 -3.34 3.57
N ASN A 65 -26.80 -4.63 3.68
CA ASN A 65 -26.74 -5.42 4.92
C ASN A 65 -25.43 -6.20 5.10
N ASP A 66 -24.35 -5.89 4.35
CA ASP A 66 -23.04 -6.49 4.60
C ASP A 66 -22.62 -6.15 6.05
N PRO A 67 -22.51 -7.15 6.94
CA PRO A 67 -22.15 -6.93 8.34
C PRO A 67 -20.79 -6.23 8.47
N LEU A 68 -19.90 -6.36 7.48
CA LEU A 68 -18.65 -5.62 7.41
C LEU A 68 -18.86 -4.13 7.14
N MET A 69 -19.73 -3.76 6.20
CA MET A 69 -20.02 -2.35 5.87
C MET A 69 -20.70 -1.63 7.04
N ALA A 70 -21.64 -2.30 7.72
CA ALA A 70 -22.24 -1.79 8.95
C ALA A 70 -21.18 -1.56 10.05
N ARG A 71 -20.21 -2.47 10.19
CA ARG A 71 -19.10 -2.34 11.14
C ARG A 71 -18.16 -1.18 10.78
N ILE A 72 -17.85 -0.99 9.49
CA ILE A 72 -17.02 0.12 9.00
C ILE A 72 -17.71 1.46 9.29
N ASN A 73 -18.99 1.60 8.96
CA ASN A 73 -19.75 2.82 9.22
C ASN A 73 -19.81 3.14 10.72
N MET A 74 -20.04 2.13 11.57
CA MET A 74 -20.00 2.29 13.02
C MET A 74 -18.65 2.81 13.53
N LEU A 75 -17.53 2.31 12.99
CA LEU A 75 -16.18 2.76 13.35
C LEU A 75 -15.87 4.16 12.83
N LEU A 76 -16.43 4.56 11.69
CA LEU A 76 -16.28 5.93 11.17
C LEU A 76 -17.05 6.95 12.02
N GLU A 77 -18.23 6.58 12.52
CA GLU A 77 -19.07 7.44 13.38
C GLU A 77 -18.57 7.51 14.81
N LYS A 78 -18.36 6.35 15.46
CA LYS A 78 -17.96 6.27 16.87
C LYS A 78 -16.47 6.45 17.08
N GLY A 79 -15.68 6.37 16.00
CA GLY A 79 -14.22 6.33 16.06
C GLY A 79 -13.69 4.97 16.54
N PHE A 80 -12.40 4.94 16.84
CA PHE A 80 -11.67 3.77 17.30
C PHE A 80 -10.99 4.10 18.63
N PRO A 81 -11.56 3.67 19.77
CA PRO A 81 -11.02 4.01 21.08
C PRO A 81 -9.63 3.39 21.24
N TRP A 82 -8.75 4.05 21.99
CA TRP A 82 -7.37 3.62 22.23
C TRP A 82 -6.51 3.41 20.97
N MET A 83 -6.91 3.99 19.83
CA MET A 83 -6.21 3.84 18.55
C MET A 83 -6.13 2.38 18.09
N ARG A 84 -7.20 1.60 18.28
CA ARG A 84 -7.26 0.19 17.86
C ARG A 84 -8.60 -0.17 17.22
N PHE A 85 -8.54 -0.98 16.18
CA PHE A 85 -9.71 -1.63 15.61
C PHE A 85 -10.05 -2.92 16.38
N PRO A 86 -11.26 -3.49 16.16
CA PRO A 86 -11.56 -4.85 16.58
C PRO A 86 -10.53 -5.85 16.03
N ALA A 87 -10.20 -6.90 16.80
CA ALA A 87 -9.04 -7.76 16.56
C ALA A 87 -8.87 -8.27 15.12
N ALA A 88 -9.95 -8.74 14.48
CA ALA A 88 -9.90 -9.23 13.10
C ALA A 88 -9.52 -8.12 12.10
N LEU A 89 -10.12 -6.94 12.23
CA LEU A 89 -9.85 -5.80 11.37
C LEU A 89 -8.50 -5.16 11.67
N GLU A 90 -8.06 -5.16 12.94
CA GLU A 90 -6.72 -4.71 13.31
C GLU A 90 -5.68 -5.60 12.63
N HIS A 91 -5.81 -6.93 12.75
CA HIS A 91 -4.89 -7.85 12.10
C HIS A 91 -4.81 -7.61 10.59
N GLN A 92 -5.96 -7.42 9.92
CA GLN A 92 -6.00 -7.11 8.50
C GLN A 92 -5.31 -5.78 8.17
N PHE A 93 -5.60 -4.71 8.93
CA PHE A 93 -4.94 -3.42 8.79
C PHE A 93 -3.42 -3.52 8.93
N LEU A 94 -2.93 -4.30 9.90
CA LEU A 94 -1.49 -4.44 10.12
C LEU A 94 -0.80 -5.22 8.99
N MET A 95 -1.47 -6.20 8.42
CA MET A 95 -0.96 -6.95 7.28
C MET A 95 -0.93 -6.08 6.02
N ASP A 96 -2.03 -5.39 5.72
CA ASP A 96 -2.19 -4.55 4.52
C ASP A 96 -1.17 -3.40 4.47
N VAL A 97 -0.81 -2.82 5.62
CA VAL A 97 0.10 -1.66 5.70
C VAL A 97 1.57 -2.06 5.94
N SER A 98 1.84 -3.32 6.31
CA SER A 98 3.17 -3.79 6.74
C SER A 98 4.30 -3.48 5.75
N GLU A 99 4.08 -3.68 4.45
CA GLU A 99 5.10 -3.47 3.41
C GLU A 99 5.42 -1.99 3.21
N ALA A 100 4.39 -1.16 3.08
CA ALA A 100 4.55 0.29 2.96
C ALA A 100 5.29 0.85 4.18
N ARG A 101 4.95 0.33 5.38
CA ARG A 101 5.58 0.72 6.65
C ARG A 101 7.04 0.32 6.73
N ARG A 102 7.40 -0.88 6.26
CA ARG A 102 8.81 -1.32 6.16
C ARG A 102 9.62 -0.42 5.23
N ARG A 103 9.07 -0.08 4.06
CA ARG A 103 9.74 0.81 3.11
C ARG A 103 9.93 2.22 3.69
N HIS A 104 8.89 2.76 4.32
CA HIS A 104 8.95 4.05 5.02
C HIS A 104 10.01 4.03 6.12
N PHE A 105 10.06 2.97 6.93
CA PHE A 105 11.07 2.78 7.97
C PHE A 105 12.49 2.87 7.38
N VAL A 106 12.80 2.12 6.33
CA VAL A 106 14.16 2.13 5.74
C VAL A 106 14.55 3.52 5.26
N ILE A 107 13.67 4.19 4.51
CA ILE A 107 13.94 5.52 3.96
C ILE A 107 14.13 6.55 5.07
N SER A 108 13.22 6.58 6.05
CA SER A 108 13.27 7.52 7.16
C SER A 108 14.47 7.28 8.08
N SER A 109 14.87 6.03 8.33
CA SER A 109 16.07 5.70 9.11
C SER A 109 17.36 6.12 8.41
N VAL A 110 17.46 6.01 7.07
CA VAL A 110 18.62 6.53 6.33
C VAL A 110 18.71 8.04 6.45
N ILE A 111 17.59 8.75 6.25
CA ILE A 111 17.53 10.22 6.41
C ILE A 111 17.92 10.63 7.84
N ALA A 112 17.38 9.93 8.84
CA ALA A 112 17.69 10.20 10.24
C ALA A 112 19.17 9.96 10.56
N LEU A 113 19.77 8.91 9.99
CA LEU A 113 21.19 8.61 10.16
C LEU A 113 22.08 9.69 9.53
N LEU A 114 21.69 10.25 8.38
CA LEU A 114 22.38 11.39 7.77
C LEU A 114 22.28 12.64 8.65
N ILE A 115 21.09 12.97 9.13
CA ILE A 115 20.89 14.12 10.04
C ILE A 115 21.66 13.91 11.34
N TYR A 116 21.60 12.71 11.91
CA TYR A 116 22.31 12.34 13.14
C TYR A 116 23.83 12.51 12.99
N ASN A 117 24.43 12.06 11.89
CA ASN A 117 25.85 12.30 11.65
C ASN A 117 26.16 13.76 11.28
N GLY A 118 25.22 14.48 10.65
CA GLY A 118 25.34 15.91 10.36
C GLY A 118 25.53 16.77 11.62
N PHE A 119 25.03 16.32 12.78
CA PHE A 119 25.30 16.99 14.06
C PHE A 119 26.79 17.00 14.45
N LEU A 120 27.68 16.22 13.81
CA LEU A 120 29.13 16.38 13.98
C LEU A 120 29.62 17.78 13.63
N VAL A 121 28.92 18.50 12.74
CA VAL A 121 29.22 19.90 12.45
C VAL A 121 28.93 20.78 13.67
N ALA A 122 27.80 20.55 14.34
CA ALA A 122 27.47 21.25 15.58
C ALA A 122 28.45 20.87 16.71
N ASP A 123 28.76 19.56 16.84
CA ASP A 123 29.78 19.03 17.75
C ASP A 123 31.12 19.76 17.57
N TYR A 124 31.60 19.92 16.33
CA TYR A 124 32.85 20.62 16.04
C TYR A 124 32.80 22.13 16.34
N LEU A 125 31.70 22.80 16.00
CA LEU A 125 31.58 24.25 16.12
C LEU A 125 31.34 24.72 17.56
N MET A 126 30.58 23.96 18.36
CA MET A 126 30.17 24.35 19.69
C MET A 126 30.95 23.66 20.81
N ALA A 127 31.42 22.42 20.60
CA ALA A 127 32.10 21.62 21.63
C ALA A 127 33.30 20.85 21.05
N ARG A 128 34.33 21.60 20.63
CA ARG A 128 35.52 21.04 19.99
C ARG A 128 36.32 20.09 20.91
N ASP A 129 36.20 20.24 22.23
CA ASP A 129 36.83 19.40 23.25
C ASP A 129 36.36 17.94 23.20
N ILE A 130 35.08 17.71 22.92
CA ILE A 130 34.45 16.39 22.86
C ILE A 130 34.23 15.88 21.43
N PHE A 131 34.67 16.61 20.42
CA PHE A 131 34.41 16.27 19.02
C PHE A 131 34.84 14.84 18.66
N TRP A 132 36.03 14.41 19.09
CA TRP A 132 36.53 13.07 18.78
C TRP A 132 35.74 11.96 19.48
N LEU A 133 35.30 12.20 20.72
CA LEU A 133 34.40 11.28 21.43
C LEU A 133 33.07 11.14 20.68
N ALA A 134 32.48 12.27 20.27
CA ALA A 134 31.25 12.27 19.48
C ALA A 134 31.44 11.58 18.12
N PHE A 135 32.56 11.83 17.45
CA PHE A 135 32.93 11.18 16.20
C PHE A 135 33.01 9.66 16.34
N GLU A 136 33.70 9.16 17.36
CA GLU A 136 33.83 7.72 17.60
C GLU A 136 32.47 7.07 17.86
N ILE A 137 31.68 7.65 18.78
CA ILE A 137 30.35 7.14 19.12
C ILE A 137 29.43 7.13 17.90
N ARG A 138 29.40 8.21 17.11
CA ARG A 138 28.49 8.32 15.95
C ARG A 138 28.95 7.45 14.78
N ILE A 139 30.22 7.51 14.39
CA ILE A 139 30.74 6.91 13.14
C ILE A 139 31.16 5.46 13.32
N PHE A 140 31.79 5.09 14.44
CA PHE A 140 32.28 3.73 14.64
C PHE A 140 31.32 2.82 15.40
N PHE A 141 30.44 3.37 16.25
CA PHE A 141 29.49 2.56 17.01
C PHE A 141 28.06 2.65 16.46
N PHE A 142 27.46 3.83 16.49
CA PHE A 142 26.04 3.99 16.18
C PHE A 142 25.74 3.76 14.68
N THR A 143 26.53 4.36 13.79
CA THR A 143 26.29 4.30 12.34
C THR A 143 26.40 2.89 11.77
N PRO A 144 27.45 2.09 12.06
CA PRO A 144 27.55 0.73 11.54
C PRO A 144 26.44 -0.17 12.10
N LEU A 145 26.07 0.02 13.37
CA LEU A 145 24.96 -0.71 13.99
C LEU A 145 23.61 -0.35 13.31
N ALA A 146 23.36 0.93 13.08
CA ALA A 146 22.15 1.40 12.39
C ALA A 146 22.09 0.88 10.95
N LEU A 147 23.19 0.93 10.21
CA LEU A 147 23.29 0.38 8.86
C LEU A 147 23.09 -1.13 8.84
N LEU A 148 23.62 -1.86 9.82
CA LEU A 148 23.39 -3.30 9.97
C LEU A 148 21.89 -3.59 10.19
N PHE A 149 21.21 -2.85 11.07
CA PHE A 149 19.77 -3.02 11.28
C PHE A 149 18.96 -2.70 10.02
N ILE A 150 19.28 -1.60 9.33
CA ILE A 150 18.63 -1.24 8.05
C ILE A 150 18.85 -2.36 7.02
N TYR A 151 20.08 -2.87 6.92
CA TYR A 151 20.44 -3.95 6.02
C TYR A 151 19.69 -5.25 6.34
N LEU A 152 19.60 -5.64 7.61
CA LEU A 152 18.87 -6.84 8.04
C LEU A 152 17.37 -6.72 7.73
N ILE A 153 16.80 -5.53 7.93
CA ILE A 153 15.38 -5.25 7.64
C ILE A 153 15.11 -5.26 6.12
N GLN A 154 16.05 -4.78 5.31
CA GLN A 154 15.95 -4.77 3.86
C GLN A 154 16.22 -6.15 3.23
N ARG A 155 17.23 -6.89 3.72
CA ARG A 155 17.66 -8.19 3.18
C ARG A 155 16.77 -9.34 3.59
N SER A 156 16.12 -9.25 4.76
CA SER A 156 15.10 -10.22 5.14
C SER A 156 13.99 -10.19 4.09
N ASN A 157 14.07 -11.13 3.15
CA ASN A 157 13.19 -11.30 2.00
C ASN A 157 11.81 -11.85 2.42
N GLY A 158 11.21 -11.20 3.42
CA GLY A 158 9.96 -11.58 4.06
C GLY A 158 10.07 -12.72 5.08
N ARG A 159 10.86 -13.78 4.88
CA ARG A 159 10.70 -15.01 5.69
C ARG A 159 10.94 -14.89 7.20
N PHE A 160 11.98 -14.18 7.63
CA PHE A 160 12.28 -14.03 9.08
C PHE A 160 11.50 -12.87 9.72
N ILE A 161 11.25 -11.79 8.96
CA ILE A 161 10.52 -10.63 9.48
C ILE A 161 8.99 -10.83 9.44
N HIS A 162 8.43 -11.61 8.51
CA HIS A 162 7.00 -11.97 8.53
C HIS A 162 6.64 -12.90 9.69
N SER A 163 7.61 -13.65 10.23
CA SER A 163 7.40 -14.41 11.47
C SER A 163 7.52 -13.56 12.73
N LEU A 164 8.07 -12.35 12.64
CA LEU A 164 8.15 -11.45 13.78
C LEU A 164 6.79 -10.77 14.01
N PRO A 165 6.37 -10.61 15.28
CA PRO A 165 5.19 -9.83 15.61
C PRO A 165 5.24 -8.43 14.98
N THR A 166 4.09 -7.90 14.55
CA THR A 166 3.96 -6.56 13.95
C THR A 166 4.41 -5.42 14.86
N ALA A 167 4.54 -5.69 16.16
CA ALA A 167 5.10 -4.79 17.18
C ALA A 167 6.64 -4.66 17.12
N SER A 168 7.35 -5.64 16.54
CA SER A 168 8.81 -5.74 16.63
C SER A 168 9.52 -4.55 15.99
N LEU A 169 9.00 -4.04 14.86
CA LEU A 169 9.55 -2.85 14.21
C LEU A 169 9.44 -1.62 15.11
N GLU A 170 8.31 -1.43 15.82
CA GLU A 170 8.17 -0.30 16.75
C GLU A 170 9.21 -0.36 17.85
N VAL A 171 9.40 -1.54 18.44
CA VAL A 171 10.35 -1.74 19.53
C VAL A 171 11.78 -1.45 19.07
N ILE A 172 12.17 -1.92 17.88
CA ILE A 172 13.50 -1.65 17.30
C ILE A 172 13.71 -0.14 17.12
N VAL A 173 12.72 0.55 16.55
CA VAL A 173 12.78 2.01 16.31
C VAL A 173 12.90 2.78 17.61
N VAL A 174 12.02 2.49 18.57
CA VAL A 174 12.01 3.15 19.89
C VAL A 174 13.35 2.93 20.58
N SER A 175 13.86 1.69 20.56
CA SER A 175 15.16 1.37 21.16
C SER A 175 16.31 2.13 20.49
N GLY A 176 16.37 2.13 19.15
CA GLY A 176 17.41 2.86 18.41
C GLY A 176 17.36 4.37 18.65
N GLY A 177 16.16 4.96 18.69
CA GLY A 177 15.97 6.37 19.01
C GLY A 177 16.36 6.73 20.45
N LEU A 178 16.06 5.86 21.42
CA LEU A 178 16.47 6.06 22.82
C LEU A 178 17.98 5.89 23.00
N ILE A 179 18.62 4.97 22.26
CA ILE A 179 20.08 4.85 22.24
C ILE A 179 20.71 6.13 21.66
N ALA A 180 20.14 6.71 20.60
CA ALA A 180 20.60 7.98 20.04
C ALA A 180 20.39 9.17 21.01
N ALA A 181 19.29 9.19 21.76
CA ALA A 181 19.04 10.19 22.78
C ALA A 181 20.00 10.04 23.97
N GLY A 182 20.28 8.80 24.38
CA GLY A 182 21.22 8.48 25.44
C GLY A 182 22.67 8.78 25.06
N SER A 183 23.08 8.49 23.81
CA SER A 183 24.41 8.87 23.32
C SER A 183 24.57 10.39 23.31
N LEU A 184 23.54 11.14 22.92
CA LEU A 184 23.53 12.59 23.02
C LEU A 184 23.72 13.01 24.49
N ALA A 185 22.87 12.52 25.42
CA ALA A 185 22.98 12.84 26.85
C ALA A 185 24.38 12.56 27.42
N PHE A 186 24.98 11.43 27.04
CA PHE A 186 26.33 11.04 27.45
C PHE A 186 27.41 11.97 26.89
N ILE A 187 27.32 12.33 25.60
CA ILE A 187 28.24 13.31 25.00
C ILE A 187 28.13 14.66 25.75
N LEU A 188 26.92 15.06 26.14
CA LEU A 188 26.71 16.31 26.88
C LEU A 188 27.32 16.27 28.28
N SER A 189 27.25 15.14 29.00
CA SER A 189 27.82 15.04 30.34
C SER A 189 29.35 15.14 30.38
N GLU A 190 30.02 14.90 29.26
CA GLU A 190 31.48 14.94 29.17
C GLU A 190 32.05 16.30 28.76
N THR A 191 31.24 17.20 28.17
CA THR A 191 31.74 18.51 27.72
C THR A 191 31.81 19.51 28.87
N LYS A 192 32.90 20.29 28.90
CA LYS A 192 33.11 21.36 29.88
C LYS A 192 32.87 22.74 29.29
N THR A 193 32.38 22.80 28.06
CA THR A 193 32.15 24.08 27.36
C THR A 193 30.93 24.81 27.91
N PRO A 194 30.94 26.15 27.90
CA PRO A 194 29.76 26.93 28.29
C PRO A 194 28.58 26.73 27.34
N PHE A 195 28.82 26.13 26.16
CA PHE A 195 27.78 25.87 25.16
C PHE A 195 27.02 24.56 25.39
N ALA A 196 27.43 23.71 26.34
CA ALA A 196 26.81 22.43 26.64
C ALA A 196 25.29 22.52 26.85
N ALA A 197 24.83 23.58 27.53
CA ALA A 197 23.41 23.81 27.76
C ALA A 197 22.59 23.89 26.46
N TYR A 198 23.13 24.45 25.37
CA TYR A 198 22.41 24.58 24.10
C TYR A 198 22.22 23.25 23.38
N TYR A 199 23.02 22.22 23.68
CA TYR A 199 22.86 20.91 23.06
C TYR A 199 21.57 20.20 23.48
N HIS A 200 20.98 20.61 24.60
CA HIS A 200 19.67 20.10 25.03
C HIS A 200 18.55 20.40 24.03
N VAL A 201 18.73 21.41 23.17
CA VAL A 201 17.83 21.68 22.03
C VAL A 201 17.83 20.53 21.02
N GLY A 202 18.90 19.74 20.94
CA GLY A 202 19.00 18.55 20.08
C GLY A 202 17.93 17.50 20.38
N PHE A 203 17.45 17.38 21.63
CA PHE A 203 16.34 16.48 21.99
C PHE A 203 15.04 16.82 21.24
N THR A 204 14.83 18.09 20.86
CA THR A 204 13.70 18.50 20.03
C THR A 204 13.73 17.81 18.67
N VAL A 205 14.91 17.64 18.06
CA VAL A 205 15.04 16.97 16.77
C VAL A 205 14.78 15.48 16.90
N VAL A 206 15.22 14.86 18.00
CA VAL A 206 15.00 13.43 18.26
C VAL A 206 13.52 13.12 18.49
N VAL A 207 12.80 13.96 19.26
CA VAL A 207 11.35 13.77 19.48
C VAL A 207 10.53 14.02 18.20
N LEU A 208 10.90 15.04 17.40
CA LEU A 208 10.28 15.30 16.10
C LEU A 208 10.50 14.14 15.14
N TYR A 209 11.70 13.57 15.10
CA TYR A 209 11.98 12.40 14.28
C TYR A 209 11.04 11.24 14.63
N GLY A 210 10.97 10.82 15.90
CA GLY A 210 10.12 9.70 16.32
C GLY A 210 8.63 9.93 16.04
N ASN A 211 8.12 11.12 16.35
CA ASN A 211 6.69 11.41 16.30
C ASN A 211 6.20 11.78 14.88
N VAL A 212 6.98 12.55 14.11
CA VAL A 212 6.55 13.15 12.83
C VAL A 212 7.12 12.42 11.62
N VAL A 213 8.43 12.14 11.63
CA VAL A 213 9.12 11.55 10.48
C VAL A 213 8.91 10.05 10.46
N GLN A 214 9.20 9.39 11.57
CA GLN A 214 9.12 7.95 11.72
C GLN A 214 7.68 7.45 11.88
N ARG A 215 6.79 8.30 12.42
CA ARG A 215 5.37 8.01 12.64
C ARG A 215 5.17 6.73 13.45
N LEU A 216 5.76 6.71 14.64
CA LEU A 216 5.53 5.66 15.63
C LEU A 216 4.03 5.52 15.89
N ARG A 217 3.55 4.32 16.17
CA ARG A 217 2.18 4.16 16.68
C ARG A 217 2.05 4.93 17.98
N PHE A 218 0.90 5.53 18.22
CA PHE A 218 0.67 6.52 19.25
C PHE A 218 1.12 6.08 20.63
N TRP A 219 0.81 4.85 21.06
CA TRP A 219 1.25 4.38 22.37
C TRP A 219 2.76 4.16 22.47
N TYR A 220 3.43 3.78 21.38
CA TYR A 220 4.90 3.72 21.32
C TYR A 220 5.50 5.13 21.28
N ALA A 221 4.84 6.07 20.59
CA ALA A 221 5.23 7.47 20.56
C ALA A 221 5.13 8.11 21.96
N VAL A 222 4.11 7.79 22.74
CA VAL A 222 3.98 8.21 24.15
C VAL A 222 5.13 7.67 24.98
N VAL A 223 5.38 6.35 24.96
CA VAL A 223 6.48 5.73 25.72
C VAL A 223 7.83 6.32 25.32
N PHE A 224 8.09 6.45 24.02
CA PHE A 224 9.29 7.05 23.47
C PHE A 224 9.47 8.50 23.94
N SER A 225 8.42 9.32 23.83
CA SER A 225 8.46 10.73 24.21
C SER A 225 8.65 10.90 25.72
N THR A 226 7.98 10.10 26.55
CA THR A 226 8.15 10.13 28.00
C THR A 226 9.55 9.71 28.42
N ALA A 227 10.10 8.64 27.83
CA ALA A 227 11.46 8.20 28.11
C ALA A 227 12.49 9.26 27.66
N LEU A 228 12.29 9.87 26.49
CA LEU A 228 13.15 10.93 25.97
C LEU A 228 13.13 12.18 26.86
N LEU A 229 11.95 12.58 27.37
CA LEU A 229 11.84 13.66 28.36
C LEU A 229 12.56 13.32 29.67
N GLY A 230 12.48 12.05 30.11
CA GLY A 230 13.23 11.57 31.27
C GLY A 230 14.75 11.68 31.07
N ILE A 231 15.27 11.24 29.92
CA ILE A 231 16.69 11.37 29.56
C ILE A 231 17.10 12.85 29.50
N HIS A 232 16.27 13.70 28.89
CA HIS A 232 16.52 15.13 28.80
C HIS A 232 16.58 15.79 30.19
N LEU A 233 15.62 15.47 31.07
CA LEU A 233 15.59 15.97 32.44
C LEU A 233 16.80 15.47 33.25
N ALA A 234 17.14 14.19 33.13
CA ALA A 234 18.32 13.63 33.76
C ALA A 234 19.59 14.35 33.30
N GLY A 235 19.73 14.64 32.00
CA GLY A 235 20.85 15.42 31.48
C GLY A 235 20.94 16.82 32.10
N ILE A 236 19.82 17.50 32.34
CA ILE A 236 19.81 18.83 32.99
C ILE A 236 20.23 18.72 34.46
N VAL A 237 19.73 17.72 35.19
CA VAL A 237 19.97 17.55 36.63
C VAL A 237 21.38 17.05 36.92
N LEU A 238 21.93 16.21 36.04
CA LEU A 238 23.27 15.61 36.19
C LEU A 238 24.39 16.52 35.67
N LEU A 239 24.08 17.56 34.89
CA LEU A 239 25.08 18.52 34.44
C LEU A 239 25.45 19.49 35.57
N ASP A 240 26.73 19.45 35.94
CA ASP A 240 27.29 20.41 36.87
C ASP A 240 27.13 21.84 36.32
N ASN A 241 26.60 22.75 37.15
CA ASN A 241 26.44 24.17 36.85
C ASN A 241 25.55 24.51 35.65
N PHE A 242 24.47 23.75 35.39
CA PHE A 242 23.50 24.14 34.35
C PHE A 242 23.01 25.59 34.59
N PRO A 243 23.15 26.50 33.61
CA PRO A 243 22.81 27.90 33.79
C PRO A 243 21.31 28.07 34.05
N GLN A 244 20.93 28.49 35.26
CA GLN A 244 19.53 28.59 35.69
C GLN A 244 18.65 29.46 34.76
N ARG A 245 19.26 30.47 34.11
CA ARG A 245 18.57 31.33 33.14
C ARG A 245 18.12 30.57 31.88
N LEU A 246 18.76 29.47 31.53
CA LEU A 246 18.43 28.66 30.35
C LEU A 246 17.54 27.45 30.66
N LEU A 247 17.36 27.10 31.94
CA LEU A 247 16.60 25.92 32.36
C LEU A 247 15.16 25.97 31.85
N TRP A 248 14.42 27.01 32.24
CA TRP A 248 13.01 27.14 31.87
C TRP A 248 12.79 27.32 30.36
N PRO A 249 13.56 28.16 29.63
CA PRO A 249 13.43 28.25 28.18
C PRO A 249 13.66 26.93 27.45
N ILE A 250 14.73 26.20 27.76
CA ILE A 250 15.06 24.94 27.08
C ILE A 250 14.04 23.86 27.42
N PHE A 251 13.69 23.72 28.70
CA PHE A 251 12.71 22.74 29.14
C PHE A 251 11.34 22.98 28.51
N SER A 252 10.85 24.23 28.55
CA SER A 252 9.55 24.58 27.94
C SER A 252 9.56 24.40 26.42
N MET A 253 10.68 24.63 25.75
CA MET A 253 10.83 24.37 24.31
C MET A 253 10.76 22.88 23.98
N VAL A 254 11.48 22.02 24.70
CA VAL A 254 11.43 20.56 24.48
C VAL A 254 10.06 19.99 24.85
N MET A 255 9.44 20.48 25.93
CA MET A 255 8.09 20.08 26.34
C MET A 255 7.04 20.49 25.31
N SER A 256 7.07 21.73 24.81
CA SER A 256 6.13 22.18 23.79
C SER A 256 6.34 21.44 22.46
N ALA A 257 7.59 21.22 22.02
CA ALA A 257 7.87 20.40 20.85
C ALA A 257 7.37 18.96 21.01
N THR A 258 7.50 18.38 22.21
CA THR A 258 6.96 17.06 22.52
C THR A 258 5.44 17.06 22.45
N ALA A 259 4.77 18.04 23.04
CA ALA A 259 3.30 18.15 23.02
C ALA A 259 2.76 18.31 21.58
N PHE A 260 3.32 19.23 20.79
CA PHE A 260 2.91 19.43 19.39
C PHE A 260 3.20 18.21 18.53
N SER A 261 4.39 17.60 18.67
CA SER A 261 4.76 16.43 17.86
C SER A 261 3.92 15.21 18.22
N LEU A 262 3.58 15.00 19.50
CA LEU A 262 2.70 13.92 19.94
C LEU A 262 1.26 14.13 19.46
N THR A 263 0.79 15.38 19.45
CA THR A 263 -0.51 15.75 18.84
C THR A 263 -0.50 15.48 17.34
N ALA A 264 0.57 15.85 16.64
CA ALA A 264 0.73 15.54 15.22
C ALA A 264 0.75 14.03 14.97
N ASN A 265 1.46 13.25 15.79
CA ASN A 265 1.51 11.80 15.71
C ASN A 265 0.12 11.17 15.89
N TYR A 266 -0.63 11.63 16.90
CA TYR A 266 -2.02 11.22 17.13
C TYR A 266 -2.90 11.46 15.90
N VAL A 267 -2.86 12.67 15.34
CA VAL A 267 -3.65 13.03 14.15
C VAL A 267 -3.23 12.19 12.95
N MET A 268 -1.93 11.99 12.73
CA MET A 268 -1.42 11.19 11.62
C MET A 268 -1.88 9.73 11.66
N GLU A 269 -1.76 9.05 12.81
CA GLU A 269 -2.25 7.65 12.92
C GLU A 269 -3.77 7.60 12.83
N ARG A 270 -4.49 8.60 13.38
CA ARG A 270 -5.95 8.66 13.30
C ARG A 270 -6.40 8.82 11.84
N ASP A 271 -5.72 9.66 11.07
CA ASP A 271 -6.01 9.87 9.66
C ASP A 271 -5.63 8.66 8.80
N GLU A 272 -4.55 7.95 9.13
CA GLU A 272 -4.19 6.68 8.48
C GLU A 272 -5.29 5.62 8.68
N ARG A 273 -5.71 5.41 9.92
CA ARG A 273 -6.79 4.47 10.28
C ARG A 273 -8.11 4.85 9.63
N LYS A 274 -8.47 6.14 9.65
CA LYS A 274 -9.69 6.63 9.00
C LYS A 274 -9.65 6.44 7.48
N ARG A 275 -8.52 6.75 6.83
CA ARG A 275 -8.33 6.54 5.39
C ARG A 275 -8.46 5.06 5.03
N TYR A 276 -7.90 4.16 5.82
CA TYR A 276 -8.05 2.72 5.60
C TYR A 276 -9.54 2.30 5.59
N LEU A 277 -10.32 2.75 6.58
CA LEU A 277 -11.76 2.48 6.63
C LEU A 277 -12.53 3.05 5.42
N LEU A 278 -12.18 4.26 4.97
CA LEU A 278 -12.78 4.87 3.78
C LEU A 278 -12.46 4.09 2.51
N THR A 279 -11.22 3.62 2.35
CA THR A 279 -10.83 2.76 1.22
C THR A 279 -11.57 1.43 1.25
N LEU A 280 -11.78 0.82 2.42
CA LEU A 280 -12.58 -0.40 2.53
C LEU A 280 -14.05 -0.15 2.14
N ARG A 281 -14.64 0.97 2.58
CA ARG A 281 -15.99 1.36 2.20
C ARG A 281 -16.12 1.58 0.69
N GLU A 282 -15.20 2.33 0.09
CA GLU A 282 -15.17 2.57 -1.36
C GLU A 282 -15.12 1.26 -2.14
N ARG A 283 -14.23 0.33 -1.75
CA ARG A 283 -14.14 -1.00 -2.36
C ARG A 283 -15.41 -1.83 -2.20
N GLY A 284 -16.16 -1.65 -1.12
CA GLY A 284 -17.46 -2.29 -0.92
C GLY A 284 -18.51 -1.75 -1.90
N VAL A 285 -18.63 -0.43 -1.97
CA VAL A 285 -19.57 0.27 -2.87
C VAL A 285 -19.29 -0.06 -4.34
N VAL A 286 -18.01 -0.05 -4.76
CA VAL A 286 -17.64 -0.40 -6.14
C VAL A 286 -18.05 -1.83 -6.47
N ARG A 287 -17.85 -2.78 -5.54
CA ARG A 287 -18.25 -4.18 -5.74
C ARG A 287 -19.76 -4.34 -5.90
N GLU A 288 -20.55 -3.60 -5.11
CA GLU A 288 -22.01 -3.60 -5.25
C GLU A 288 -22.46 -3.00 -6.58
N LEU A 289 -21.85 -1.87 -6.99
CA LEU A 289 -22.17 -1.24 -8.25
C LEU A 289 -21.86 -2.15 -9.44
N THR A 290 -20.72 -2.84 -9.43
CA THR A 290 -20.36 -3.82 -10.47
C THR A 290 -21.37 -4.96 -10.53
N ARG A 291 -21.76 -5.54 -9.38
CA ARG A 291 -22.77 -6.61 -9.35
C ARG A 291 -24.14 -6.14 -9.86
N ALA A 292 -24.57 -4.94 -9.48
CA ALA A 292 -25.83 -4.37 -9.96
C ALA A 292 -25.77 -4.12 -11.47
N HIS A 293 -24.63 -3.65 -11.99
CA HIS A 293 -24.43 -3.44 -13.41
C HIS A 293 -24.47 -4.76 -14.19
N GLU A 294 -23.76 -5.79 -13.74
CA GLU A 294 -23.80 -7.14 -14.34
C GLU A 294 -25.22 -7.70 -14.36
N ARG A 295 -25.97 -7.53 -13.27
CA ARG A 295 -27.36 -8.01 -13.21
C ARG A 295 -28.30 -7.24 -14.14
N LEU A 296 -28.13 -5.93 -14.26
CA LEU A 296 -28.88 -5.12 -15.23
C LEU A 296 -28.53 -5.52 -16.67
N GLN A 297 -27.26 -5.80 -16.97
CA GLN A 297 -26.84 -6.31 -18.27
C GLN A 297 -27.49 -7.66 -18.57
N GLU A 298 -27.50 -8.60 -17.61
CA GLU A 298 -28.18 -9.90 -17.77
C GLU A 298 -29.67 -9.74 -18.05
N LEU A 299 -30.38 -8.91 -17.29
CA LEU A 299 -31.81 -8.65 -17.48
C LEU A 299 -32.10 -7.96 -18.81
N SER A 300 -31.20 -7.09 -19.27
CA SER A 300 -31.32 -6.39 -20.56
C SER A 300 -30.99 -7.29 -21.76
N ARG A 301 -30.67 -8.58 -21.61
CA ARG A 301 -30.36 -9.47 -22.75
C ARG A 301 -31.58 -10.06 -23.44
N VAL A 302 -32.74 -10.08 -22.78
CA VAL A 302 -33.97 -10.70 -23.29
C VAL A 302 -34.97 -9.61 -23.71
N ASP A 303 -35.60 -9.78 -24.86
CA ASP A 303 -36.70 -8.95 -25.33
C ASP A 303 -37.99 -9.34 -24.58
N ALA A 304 -38.66 -8.36 -23.98
CA ALA A 304 -39.79 -8.60 -23.10
C ALA A 304 -41.07 -9.07 -23.82
N LEU A 305 -41.20 -8.82 -25.12
CA LEU A 305 -42.36 -9.22 -25.91
C LEU A 305 -42.23 -10.66 -26.41
N THR A 306 -41.02 -11.07 -26.79
CA THR A 306 -40.76 -12.36 -27.43
C THR A 306 -40.11 -13.39 -26.52
N GLU A 307 -39.61 -12.98 -25.34
CA GLU A 307 -38.79 -13.79 -24.42
C GLU A 307 -37.51 -14.35 -25.06
N LEU A 308 -37.16 -13.88 -26.27
CA LEU A 308 -35.94 -14.23 -26.98
C LEU A 308 -34.81 -13.27 -26.63
N TYR A 309 -33.57 -13.70 -26.83
CA TYR A 309 -32.43 -12.80 -26.74
C TYR A 309 -32.58 -11.64 -27.72
N ASN A 310 -32.38 -10.43 -27.24
CA ASN A 310 -32.51 -9.24 -28.06
C ASN A 310 -31.37 -9.13 -29.09
N ARG A 311 -31.56 -8.22 -30.05
CA ARG A 311 -30.59 -7.97 -31.12
C ARG A 311 -29.18 -7.67 -30.61
N ARG A 312 -29.04 -6.98 -29.46
CA ARG A 312 -27.74 -6.65 -28.87
C ARG A 312 -27.01 -7.92 -28.43
N HIS A 313 -27.69 -8.80 -27.68
CA HIS A 313 -27.12 -10.08 -27.27
C HIS A 313 -26.77 -10.97 -28.46
N PHE A 314 -27.63 -11.01 -29.49
CA PHE A 314 -27.33 -11.72 -30.74
C PHE A 314 -26.02 -11.25 -31.38
N GLN A 315 -25.79 -9.93 -31.48
CA GLN A 315 -24.57 -9.38 -32.06
C GLN A 315 -23.32 -9.72 -31.25
N GLU A 316 -23.38 -9.57 -29.93
CA GLU A 316 -22.28 -9.93 -29.01
C GLU A 316 -21.92 -11.42 -29.12
N TYR A 317 -22.94 -12.29 -29.12
CA TYR A 317 -22.75 -13.73 -29.23
C TYR A 317 -22.22 -14.14 -30.60
N LEU A 318 -22.74 -13.54 -31.68
CA LEU A 318 -22.26 -13.80 -33.04
C LEU A 318 -20.77 -13.49 -33.18
N GLN A 319 -20.30 -12.38 -32.59
CA GLN A 319 -18.87 -12.04 -32.59
C GLN A 319 -18.02 -13.11 -31.89
N GLN A 320 -18.45 -13.58 -30.72
CA GLN A 320 -17.74 -14.65 -29.98
C GLN A 320 -17.66 -15.96 -30.79
N VAL A 321 -18.78 -16.35 -31.42
CA VAL A 321 -18.82 -17.53 -32.29
C VAL A 321 -17.90 -17.35 -33.50
N TRP A 322 -17.87 -16.16 -34.08
CA TRP A 322 -17.02 -15.84 -35.23
C TRP A 322 -15.53 -15.92 -34.90
N GLU A 323 -15.11 -15.33 -33.78
CA GLU A 323 -13.71 -15.40 -33.31
C GLU A 323 -13.28 -16.84 -33.03
N ARG A 324 -14.17 -17.64 -32.43
CA ARG A 324 -13.91 -19.06 -32.17
C ARG A 324 -13.77 -19.86 -33.46
N ALA A 325 -14.66 -19.63 -34.43
CA ALA A 325 -14.63 -20.27 -35.73
C ALA A 325 -13.36 -19.94 -36.53
N GLN A 326 -12.84 -18.72 -36.41
CA GLN A 326 -11.55 -18.36 -36.98
C GLN A 326 -10.38 -19.15 -36.35
N TYR A 327 -10.48 -19.47 -35.06
CA TYR A 327 -9.44 -20.20 -34.34
C TYR A 327 -9.46 -21.71 -34.63
N ASP A 328 -10.64 -22.34 -34.61
CA ASP A 328 -10.79 -23.80 -34.74
C ASP A 328 -11.20 -24.26 -36.15
N GLY A 329 -11.42 -23.33 -37.09
CA GLY A 329 -11.80 -23.60 -38.47
C GLY A 329 -13.23 -24.12 -38.64
N SER A 330 -14.09 -23.93 -37.62
CA SER A 330 -15.48 -24.37 -37.70
C SER A 330 -16.33 -23.49 -38.63
N ASN A 331 -17.36 -24.08 -39.26
CA ASN A 331 -18.29 -23.35 -40.11
C ASN A 331 -19.38 -22.68 -39.28
N VAL A 332 -19.62 -21.39 -39.49
CA VAL A 332 -20.72 -20.62 -38.87
C VAL A 332 -21.88 -20.51 -39.85
N SER A 333 -23.11 -20.71 -39.39
CA SER A 333 -24.34 -20.51 -40.16
C SER A 333 -25.31 -19.62 -39.39
N ILE A 334 -25.99 -18.71 -40.09
CA ILE A 334 -26.98 -17.78 -39.53
C ILE A 334 -28.30 -18.01 -40.27
N LEU A 335 -29.40 -18.10 -39.52
CA LEU A 335 -30.76 -18.14 -40.05
C LEU A 335 -31.47 -16.83 -39.69
N MET A 336 -32.02 -16.15 -40.69
CA MET A 336 -32.89 -14.99 -40.51
C MET A 336 -34.33 -15.41 -40.81
N VAL A 337 -35.25 -15.09 -39.89
CA VAL A 337 -36.68 -15.40 -39.99
C VAL A 337 -37.46 -14.10 -39.85
N ASP A 338 -38.44 -13.88 -40.72
CA ASP A 338 -39.34 -12.72 -40.71
C ASP A 338 -40.80 -13.19 -40.86
N VAL A 339 -41.75 -12.41 -40.36
CA VAL A 339 -43.19 -12.75 -40.41
C VAL A 339 -43.83 -12.09 -41.61
N ASP A 340 -44.29 -12.90 -42.57
CA ASP A 340 -44.95 -12.41 -43.77
C ASP A 340 -46.25 -11.64 -43.45
N HIS A 341 -46.48 -10.53 -44.17
CA HIS A 341 -47.70 -9.72 -44.07
C HIS A 341 -48.03 -9.14 -42.68
N PHE A 342 -47.07 -9.03 -41.75
CA PHE A 342 -47.29 -8.59 -40.37
C PHE A 342 -48.08 -7.27 -40.23
N LYS A 343 -47.89 -6.31 -41.15
CA LYS A 343 -48.61 -5.04 -41.15
C LYS A 343 -50.14 -5.19 -41.25
N LYS A 344 -50.64 -6.10 -42.10
CA LYS A 344 -52.08 -6.34 -42.30
C LYS A 344 -52.76 -7.02 -41.11
N TYR A 345 -51.98 -7.65 -40.23
CA TYR A 345 -52.49 -8.29 -39.02
C TYR A 345 -52.60 -7.28 -37.86
N ASN A 346 -51.74 -6.26 -37.87
CA ASN A 346 -51.64 -5.26 -36.79
C ASN A 346 -52.49 -4.00 -37.05
N ASP A 347 -52.71 -3.67 -38.33
CA ASP A 347 -53.69 -2.66 -38.79
C ASP A 347 -55.11 -3.20 -38.69
#